data_AF-A0A9X0D881-F1
#
_entry.id   AF-A0A9X0D881-F1
#
_cell.length_a   1.000
_cell.length_b   1.000
_cell.length_c   1.000
_cell.angle_alpha   90.00
_cell.angle_beta   90.00
_cell.angle_gamma   90.00
#
_symmetry.space_group_name_H-M   'P 1'
#
loop_
_entity.id
_entity.type
_entity.pdbx_description
1 polymer ?
#
loop_
_entity_poly.entity_id
_entity_poly.type
_entity_poly.pdbx_seq_one_letter_code
_entity_poly.pdbx_strand_id
1 'polypeptide(L)'
;MEVKHTTENKDTVRIIDHSDREWNTMDHQQLVSMNETGPVQGHYMWVDGKSVFANAISTNNKTLFKTHTVLEFDEAIFHQVVMLENSSGSVVAINKDDDSVIAKNLATPPSSYNTLDQVKKDHPEALFYKVPREPGSELFYFKSYLTDKLRILGFNQNGDPMNTAQVQPDQLESQFSMI
;
A
#
# COMPACT_ATOMS: atom_id res chain seq x y z
N MET A 1 -32.72 -2.65 -55.89
CA MET A 1 -31.60 -1.93 -55.25
C MET A 1 -32.08 -1.48 -53.89
N GLU A 2 -31.56 -2.10 -52.83
CA GLU A 2 -31.56 -1.56 -51.47
C GLU A 2 -30.66 -0.33 -51.41
N VAL A 3 -30.93 0.58 -50.46
CA VAL A 3 -29.98 0.83 -49.35
C VAL A 3 -30.80 1.14 -48.09
N LYS A 4 -30.75 0.25 -47.10
CA LYS A 4 -31.17 0.53 -45.72
C LYS A 4 -30.04 1.30 -45.02
N HIS A 5 -30.37 2.41 -44.39
CA HIS A 5 -29.46 3.09 -43.48
C HIS A 5 -29.30 2.24 -42.21
N THR A 6 -28.19 1.54 -42.11
CA THR A 6 -27.75 0.90 -40.87
C THR A 6 -27.04 1.96 -40.03
N THR A 7 -27.64 2.34 -38.91
CA THR A 7 -27.00 3.16 -37.89
C THR A 7 -25.91 2.31 -37.25
N GLU A 8 -24.64 2.62 -37.52
CA GLU A 8 -23.51 2.03 -36.80
C GLU A 8 -23.57 2.46 -35.34
N ASN A 9 -24.06 1.56 -34.49
CA ASN A 9 -23.80 1.61 -33.06
C ASN A 9 -22.31 1.29 -32.88
N LYS A 10 -21.47 2.33 -32.81
CA LYS A 10 -20.10 2.20 -32.30
C LYS A 10 -20.19 1.96 -30.80
N ASP A 11 -20.59 0.75 -30.41
CA ASP A 11 -20.19 0.17 -29.15
C ASP A 11 -18.67 0.01 -29.21
N THR A 12 -17.96 1.05 -28.79
CA THR A 12 -16.54 0.98 -28.49
C THR A 12 -16.40 0.01 -27.33
N VAL A 13 -16.20 -1.26 -27.66
CA VAL A 13 -15.64 -2.25 -26.74
C VAL A 13 -14.36 -1.65 -26.20
N ARG A 14 -14.39 -1.13 -24.96
CA ARG A 14 -13.18 -0.81 -24.21
C ARG A 14 -12.50 -2.15 -23.93
N ILE A 15 -11.56 -2.50 -24.78
CA ILE A 15 -10.60 -3.56 -24.49
C ILE A 15 -9.79 -3.02 -23.31
N ILE A 16 -10.07 -3.51 -22.10
CA ILE A 16 -9.23 -3.26 -20.93
C ILE A 16 -8.07 -4.27 -21.05
N ASP A 17 -7.07 -3.98 -21.89
CA ASP A 17 -5.88 -4.84 -22.03
C ASP A 17 -4.78 -4.52 -20.99
N HIS A 18 -5.05 -3.61 -20.05
CA HIS A 18 -4.11 -3.11 -19.05
C HIS A 18 -2.85 -2.41 -19.61
N SER A 19 -2.79 -2.08 -20.91
CA SER A 19 -1.67 -1.33 -21.50
C SER A 19 -1.49 0.07 -20.91
N ASP A 20 -2.57 0.65 -20.37
CA ASP A 20 -2.58 1.98 -19.72
C ASP A 20 -2.46 1.92 -18.19
N ARG A 21 -2.02 0.81 -17.60
CA ARG A 21 -1.89 0.70 -16.14
C ARG A 21 -0.64 1.44 -15.63
N GLU A 22 -0.85 2.48 -14.83
CA GLU A 22 0.20 3.35 -14.27
C GLU A 22 1.04 2.67 -13.18
N TRP A 23 0.46 1.65 -12.53
CA TRP A 23 1.05 0.98 -11.39
C TRP A 23 2.11 -0.03 -11.80
N ASN A 24 3.32 0.10 -11.24
CA ASN A 24 4.33 -0.95 -11.21
C ASN A 24 4.01 -1.91 -10.05
N THR A 25 4.00 -3.23 -10.32
CA THR A 25 3.66 -4.24 -9.32
C THR A 25 4.84 -5.17 -9.08
N MET A 26 5.20 -5.36 -7.81
CA MET A 26 6.14 -6.40 -7.38
C MET A 26 5.46 -7.39 -6.46
N ASP A 27 5.53 -8.68 -6.80
CA ASP A 27 4.96 -9.77 -5.99
C ASP A 27 6.00 -10.33 -5.01
N HIS A 28 5.52 -11.09 -4.02
CA HIS A 28 6.32 -11.85 -3.06
C HIS A 28 7.34 -11.03 -2.26
N GLN A 29 7.02 -9.75 -2.03
CA GLN A 29 7.82 -8.84 -1.23
C GLN A 29 7.58 -9.10 0.26
N GLN A 30 8.62 -8.96 1.08
CA GLN A 30 8.51 -8.98 2.53
C GLN A 30 8.93 -7.64 3.11
N LEU A 31 8.12 -7.10 4.02
CA LEU A 31 8.42 -5.86 4.74
C LEU A 31 8.91 -6.20 6.13
N VAL A 32 10.10 -5.72 6.48
CA VAL A 32 10.72 -5.98 7.79
C VAL A 32 10.72 -4.68 8.59
N SER A 33 10.11 -4.68 9.77
CA SER A 33 10.17 -3.55 10.70
C SER A 33 11.54 -3.50 11.37
N MET A 34 12.14 -2.32 11.45
CA MET A 34 13.45 -2.12 12.09
C MET A 34 13.36 -1.97 13.62
N ASN A 35 12.18 -2.08 14.23
CA ASN A 35 12.02 -2.03 15.68
C ASN A 35 12.34 -3.39 16.34
N GLU A 36 13.54 -3.92 16.04
CA GLU A 36 13.93 -5.30 16.29
C GLU A 36 14.40 -5.60 17.72
N THR A 37 14.33 -4.59 18.60
CA THR A 37 14.93 -4.67 19.94
C THR A 37 14.06 -5.42 20.97
N GLY A 38 12.86 -5.83 20.59
CA GLY A 38 11.92 -6.52 21.46
C GLY A 38 12.07 -8.04 21.51
N PRO A 39 11.20 -8.73 22.27
CA PRO A 39 11.33 -10.16 22.57
C PRO A 39 10.78 -11.08 21.46
N VAL A 40 10.32 -10.55 20.34
CA VAL A 40 9.68 -11.34 19.28
C VAL A 40 10.69 -12.01 18.37
N GLN A 41 10.33 -13.16 17.82
CA GLN A 41 11.24 -14.02 17.05
C GLN A 41 11.48 -13.55 15.61
N GLY A 42 10.67 -12.61 15.12
CA GLY A 42 10.85 -12.02 13.80
C GLY A 42 10.13 -10.68 13.70
N HIS A 43 10.47 -9.91 12.68
CA HIS A 43 9.98 -8.54 12.49
C HIS A 43 9.29 -8.33 11.15
N TYR A 44 8.84 -9.44 10.54
CA TYR A 44 8.19 -9.43 9.25
C TYR A 44 6.73 -9.00 9.41
N MET A 45 6.33 -8.00 8.64
CA MET A 45 4.95 -7.56 8.59
C MET A 45 4.06 -8.67 8.06
N TRP A 46 2.87 -8.85 8.64
CA TRP A 46 1.89 -9.84 8.20
C TRP A 46 0.48 -9.41 8.58
N VAL A 47 -0.51 -10.06 7.97
CA VAL A 47 -1.93 -9.81 8.20
C VAL A 47 -2.56 -11.00 8.92
N ASP A 48 -3.32 -10.72 9.99
CA ASP A 48 -4.19 -11.69 10.65
C ASP A 48 -5.63 -11.18 10.70
N GLY A 49 -6.48 -11.71 9.82
CA GLY A 49 -7.84 -11.23 9.67
C GLY A 49 -7.87 -9.75 9.27
N LYS A 50 -8.34 -8.89 10.18
CA LYS A 50 -8.42 -7.43 9.98
C LYS A 50 -7.25 -6.65 10.60
N SER A 51 -6.30 -7.35 11.22
CA SER A 51 -5.19 -6.74 11.94
C SER A 51 -3.88 -6.91 11.17
N VAL A 52 -2.97 -5.96 11.36
CA VAL A 52 -1.62 -5.97 10.78
C VAL A 52 -0.62 -5.98 11.93
N PHE A 53 0.39 -6.85 11.86
CA PHE A 53 1.43 -7.00 12.87
C PHE A 53 2.80 -7.08 12.19
N ALA A 54 3.87 -6.90 12.96
CA ALA A 54 5.26 -7.05 12.52
C ALA A 54 6.07 -7.92 13.49
N ASN A 55 5.53 -9.08 13.85
CA ASN A 55 6.16 -10.06 14.74
C ASN A 55 6.29 -11.47 14.14
N ALA A 56 6.08 -11.61 12.83
CA ALA A 56 6.23 -12.89 12.15
C ALA A 56 7.69 -13.17 11.78
N ILE A 57 8.00 -14.44 11.60
CA ILE A 57 9.26 -14.92 11.01
C ILE A 57 9.16 -14.98 9.47
N SER A 58 10.30 -14.96 8.79
CA SER A 58 10.40 -14.90 7.32
C SER A 58 9.71 -16.06 6.58
N THR A 59 9.60 -17.24 7.20
CA THR A 59 8.99 -18.42 6.58
C THR A 59 7.47 -18.42 6.64
N ASN A 60 6.84 -17.44 7.32
CA ASN A 60 5.39 -17.31 7.37
C ASN A 60 4.86 -16.76 6.04
N ASN A 61 4.08 -17.54 5.30
CA ASN A 61 3.51 -17.14 4.01
C ASN A 61 2.54 -15.92 4.09
N LYS A 62 2.01 -15.60 5.27
CA LYS A 62 1.21 -14.38 5.50
C LYS A 62 2.05 -13.10 5.51
N THR A 63 3.38 -13.21 5.42
CA THR A 63 4.30 -12.06 5.30
C THR A 63 4.53 -11.62 3.86
N LEU A 64 3.99 -12.34 2.88
CA LEU A 64 4.15 -12.03 1.47
C LEU A 64 3.17 -10.93 1.08
N PHE A 65 3.71 -9.86 0.51
CA PHE A 65 2.97 -8.74 -0.04
C PHE A 65 3.24 -8.60 -1.53
N LYS A 66 2.23 -8.07 -2.21
CA LYS A 66 2.33 -7.46 -3.50
C LYS A 66 2.28 -5.95 -3.31
N THR A 67 3.28 -5.24 -3.81
CA THR A 67 3.34 -3.78 -3.74
C THR A 67 2.94 -3.19 -5.08
N HIS A 68 1.98 -2.26 -5.08
CA HIS A 68 1.61 -1.49 -6.26
C HIS A 68 2.12 -0.08 -6.10
N THR A 69 3.08 0.32 -6.92
CA THR A 69 3.79 1.59 -6.81
C THR A 69 3.56 2.45 -8.05
N VAL A 70 3.35 3.75 -7.84
CA VAL A 70 3.28 4.75 -8.90
C VAL A 70 4.09 5.97 -8.48
N LEU A 71 4.68 6.67 -9.45
CA LEU A 71 5.37 7.93 -9.21
C LEU A 71 4.39 9.08 -9.38
N GLU A 72 4.16 9.82 -8.30
CA GLU A 72 3.45 11.08 -8.31
C GLU A 72 4.47 12.23 -8.36
N PHE A 73 4.23 13.23 -9.20
CA PHE A 73 5.08 14.41 -9.29
C PHE A 73 4.36 15.60 -8.68
N ASP A 74 4.92 16.16 -7.62
CA ASP A 74 4.40 17.35 -6.93
C ASP A 74 5.55 18.27 -6.55
N GLU A 75 5.35 19.59 -6.67
CA GLU A 75 6.33 20.63 -6.28
C GLU A 75 7.79 20.35 -6.73
N ALA A 76 7.97 19.81 -7.95
CA ALA A 76 9.26 19.43 -8.53
C ALA A 76 9.96 18.20 -7.91
N ILE A 77 9.26 17.41 -7.10
CA ILE A 77 9.75 16.20 -6.44
C ILE A 77 8.89 15.00 -6.86
N PHE A 78 9.55 13.85 -7.08
CA PHE A 78 8.85 12.58 -7.29
C PHE A 78 8.60 11.89 -5.96
N HIS A 79 7.33 11.55 -5.71
CA HIS A 79 6.89 10.75 -4.58
C HIS A 79 6.52 9.35 -5.04
N GLN A 80 7.00 8.33 -4.32
CA GLN A 80 6.53 6.96 -4.51
C GLN A 80 5.25 6.78 -3.71
N VAL A 81 4.13 6.60 -4.40
CA VAL A 81 2.85 6.24 -3.78
C VAL A 81 2.64 4.74 -3.93
N VAL A 82 2.25 4.08 -2.84
CA VAL A 82 2.17 2.62 -2.76
C VAL A 82 0.86 2.14 -2.13
N MET A 83 0.34 1.03 -2.66
CA MET A 83 -0.62 0.15 -1.98
C MET A 83 0.07 -1.16 -1.58
N LEU A 84 -0.23 -1.65 -0.38
CA LEU A 84 0.34 -2.88 0.16
C LEU A 84 -0.74 -3.97 0.21
N GLU A 85 -0.78 -4.84 -0.80
CA GLU A 85 -1.70 -5.98 -0.88
C GLU A 85 -1.03 -7.21 -0.23
N ASN A 86 -1.63 -7.79 0.80
CA ASN A 86 -1.17 -9.04 1.38
C ASN A 86 -1.58 -10.25 0.54
N SER A 87 -0.88 -11.37 0.65
CA SER A 87 -1.22 -12.63 -0.03
C SER A 87 -2.64 -13.16 0.27
N SER A 88 -3.27 -12.71 1.35
CA SER A 88 -4.69 -12.94 1.65
C SER A 88 -5.68 -12.16 0.76
N GLY A 89 -5.21 -11.18 -0.01
CA GLY A 89 -6.01 -10.26 -0.83
C GLY A 89 -6.44 -8.97 -0.12
N SER A 90 -6.21 -8.86 1.20
CA SER A 90 -6.46 -7.63 1.94
C SER A 90 -5.35 -6.60 1.69
N VAL A 91 -5.69 -5.31 1.73
CA VAL A 91 -4.73 -4.21 1.71
C VAL A 91 -4.50 -3.65 3.11
N VAL A 92 -3.29 -3.19 3.39
CA VAL A 92 -3.02 -2.36 4.56
C VAL A 92 -3.69 -1.00 4.36
N ALA A 93 -4.41 -0.51 5.36
CA ALA A 93 -5.09 0.78 5.34
C ALA A 93 -5.11 1.42 6.73
N ILE A 94 -5.43 2.71 6.77
CA ILE A 94 -5.64 3.45 8.03
C ILE A 94 -7.13 3.68 8.27
N ASN A 95 -7.62 3.33 9.45
CA ASN A 95 -8.95 3.75 9.88
C ASN A 95 -8.96 5.27 10.13
N LYS A 96 -9.80 6.00 9.39
CA LYS A 96 -9.87 7.47 9.47
C LYS A 96 -10.41 7.98 10.81
N ASP A 97 -11.20 7.16 11.50
CA ASP A 97 -11.91 7.58 12.72
C ASP A 97 -11.00 7.57 13.95
N ASP A 98 -10.10 6.58 14.06
CA ASP A 98 -9.25 6.36 15.24
C ASP A 98 -7.75 6.21 14.93
N ASP A 99 -7.35 6.38 13.67
CA ASP A 99 -5.96 6.30 13.19
C ASP A 99 -5.28 4.94 13.39
N SER A 100 -6.07 3.88 13.62
CA SER A 100 -5.56 2.51 13.71
C SER A 100 -5.17 1.94 12.35
N VAL A 101 -4.18 1.04 12.35
CA VAL A 101 -3.80 0.26 11.17
C VAL A 101 -4.73 -0.93 11.04
N ILE A 102 -5.30 -1.14 9.86
CA ILE A 102 -6.23 -2.22 9.57
C ILE A 102 -5.85 -2.95 8.28
N ALA A 103 -6.23 -4.21 8.18
CA ALA A 103 -6.30 -4.93 6.92
C ALA A 103 -7.73 -4.87 6.38
N LYS A 104 -7.88 -4.38 5.14
CA LYS A 104 -9.17 -4.11 4.50
C LYS A 104 -9.29 -4.89 3.21
N ASN A 105 -10.42 -5.56 3.02
CA ASN A 105 -10.79 -6.09 1.71
C ASN A 105 -11.44 -4.98 0.89
N LEU A 106 -10.88 -4.70 -0.28
CA LEU A 106 -11.47 -3.77 -1.23
C LEU A 106 -12.53 -4.49 -2.06
N ALA A 107 -13.60 -3.79 -2.45
CA ALA A 107 -14.61 -4.36 -3.34
C ALA A 107 -14.04 -4.66 -4.73
N THR A 108 -13.09 -3.83 -5.17
CA THR A 108 -12.33 -3.98 -6.40
C THR A 108 -10.89 -4.39 -6.06
N PRO A 109 -10.35 -5.47 -6.63
CA PRO A 109 -8.96 -5.88 -6.39
C PRO A 109 -7.96 -4.77 -6.79
N PRO A 110 -6.84 -4.60 -6.06
CA PRO A 110 -5.81 -3.61 -6.38
C PRO A 110 -5.28 -3.68 -7.83
N SER A 111 -5.20 -4.88 -8.40
CA SER A 111 -4.76 -5.11 -9.79
C SER A 111 -5.74 -4.57 -10.85
N SER A 112 -7.00 -4.33 -10.49
CA SER A 112 -8.01 -3.81 -11.41
C SER A 112 -8.03 -2.28 -11.50
N TYR A 113 -7.33 -1.57 -10.61
CA TYR A 113 -7.11 -0.14 -10.75
C TYR A 113 -6.03 0.11 -11.79
N ASN A 114 -6.35 0.96 -12.76
CA ASN A 114 -5.42 1.36 -13.82
C ASN A 114 -4.63 2.61 -13.41
N THR A 115 -5.26 3.56 -12.70
CA THR A 115 -4.65 4.85 -12.37
C THR A 115 -4.66 5.13 -10.87
N LEU A 116 -3.79 6.04 -10.44
CA LEU A 116 -3.75 6.53 -9.07
C LEU A 116 -5.06 7.22 -8.65
N ASP A 117 -5.63 8.04 -9.54
CA ASP A 117 -6.83 8.84 -9.27
C ASP A 117 -8.07 8.01 -8.93
N GLN A 118 -8.18 6.80 -9.49
CA GLN A 118 -9.26 5.88 -9.13
C GLN A 118 -9.18 5.49 -7.65
N VAL A 119 -7.98 5.16 -7.17
CA VAL A 119 -7.77 4.75 -5.77
C VAL A 119 -7.89 5.94 -4.83
N LYS A 120 -7.37 7.13 -5.21
CA LYS A 120 -7.52 8.36 -4.41
C LYS A 120 -8.98 8.69 -4.11
N LYS A 121 -9.85 8.47 -5.09
CA LYS A 121 -11.28 8.76 -4.97
C LYS A 121 -11.98 7.75 -4.06
N ASP A 122 -11.70 6.46 -4.26
CA ASP A 122 -12.48 5.39 -3.65
C ASP A 122 -11.90 4.94 -2.29
N HIS A 123 -10.57 4.84 -2.19
CA HIS A 123 -9.84 4.25 -1.06
C HIS A 123 -8.53 4.99 -0.72
N PRO A 124 -8.54 6.32 -0.48
CA PRO A 124 -7.31 7.05 -0.17
C PRO A 124 -6.63 6.58 1.13
N GLU A 125 -7.38 5.93 2.02
CA GLU A 125 -6.82 5.33 3.25
C GLU A 125 -5.92 4.11 3.05
N ALA A 126 -5.95 3.50 1.87
CA ALA A 126 -5.09 2.36 1.51
C ALA A 126 -3.80 2.80 0.79
N LEU A 127 -3.62 4.11 0.59
CA LEU A 127 -2.46 4.70 -0.07
C LEU A 127 -1.46 5.22 0.96
N PHE A 128 -0.19 5.00 0.67
CA PHE A 128 0.94 5.53 1.44
C PHE A 128 1.96 6.17 0.52
N TYR A 129 2.61 7.22 0.99
CA TYR A 129 3.91 7.63 0.48
C TYR A 129 4.99 6.72 1.08
N LYS A 130 5.80 6.10 0.23
CA LYS A 130 7.05 5.43 0.65
C LYS A 130 8.16 6.48 0.67
N VAL A 131 8.56 6.90 1.87
CA VAL A 131 9.53 7.98 2.04
C VAL A 131 10.87 7.37 2.48
N PRO A 132 11.93 7.47 1.67
CA PRO A 132 13.24 6.99 2.08
C PRO A 132 13.77 7.83 3.23
N ARG A 133 14.50 7.20 4.16
CA ARG A 133 15.13 7.86 5.30
C ARG A 133 16.06 9.00 4.85
N GLU A 134 16.82 8.73 3.82
CA GLU A 134 17.67 9.67 3.11
C GLU A 134 17.71 9.28 1.61
N PRO A 135 18.05 10.19 0.69
CA PRO A 135 18.09 9.87 -0.74
C PRO A 135 18.94 8.63 -1.05
N GLY A 136 18.33 7.61 -1.67
CA GLY A 136 19.00 6.35 -2.00
C GLY A 136 19.04 5.31 -0.86
N SER A 137 18.42 5.58 0.29
CA SER A 137 18.38 4.62 1.39
C SER A 137 17.49 3.42 1.09
N GLU A 138 17.96 2.24 1.50
CA GLU A 138 17.16 1.00 1.57
C GLU A 138 16.13 1.04 2.72
N LEU A 139 16.33 1.95 3.68
CA LEU A 139 15.40 2.19 4.78
C LEU A 139 14.41 3.28 4.41
N PHE A 140 13.15 3.04 4.73
CA PHE A 140 12.07 3.96 4.45
C PHE A 140 10.98 3.84 5.52
N TYR A 141 10.07 4.80 5.55
CA TYR A 141 8.83 4.71 6.31
C TYR A 141 7.63 4.95 5.40
N PHE A 142 6.46 4.49 5.84
CA PHE A 142 5.20 4.74 5.14
C PHE A 142 4.44 5.87 5.82
N LYS A 143 4.26 6.97 5.10
CA LYS A 143 3.38 8.08 5.50
C LYS A 143 2.03 7.90 4.81
N SER A 144 0.93 8.04 5.55
CA SER A 144 -0.41 8.00 4.95
C SER A 144 -0.57 9.04 3.84
N TYR A 145 -1.34 8.68 2.81
CA TYR A 145 -1.79 9.61 1.78
C TYR A 145 -2.87 10.58 2.28
N LEU A 146 -3.52 10.28 3.42
CA LEU A 146 -4.53 11.17 4.01
C LEU A 146 -3.88 12.48 4.47
N THR A 147 -4.48 13.61 4.08
CA THR A 147 -3.88 14.95 4.21
C THR A 147 -4.38 15.77 5.39
N ASP A 148 -5.41 15.30 6.10
CA ASP A 148 -6.02 16.01 7.23
C ASP A 148 -5.08 16.12 8.44
N LYS A 149 -4.20 15.13 8.64
CA LYS A 149 -3.13 15.16 9.65
C LYS A 149 -2.05 14.14 9.33
N LEU A 150 -0.88 14.32 9.96
CA LEU A 150 0.24 13.39 9.82
C LEU A 150 -0.10 12.03 10.44
N ARG A 151 0.09 10.96 9.67
CA ARG A 151 -0.06 9.57 10.11
C ARG A 151 1.07 8.73 9.53
N ILE A 152 1.81 8.05 10.38
CA ILE A 152 2.94 7.21 10.00
C ILE A 152 2.63 5.77 10.41
N LEU A 153 2.84 4.82 9.50
CA LEU A 153 2.75 3.40 9.83
C LEU A 153 3.94 3.04 10.74
N GLY A 154 3.66 2.39 11.87
CA GLY A 154 4.72 1.91 12.74
C GLY A 154 4.27 0.82 13.71
N PHE A 155 5.24 0.13 14.25
CA PHE A 155 5.08 -1.00 15.16
C PHE A 155 5.95 -0.83 16.40
N ASN A 156 5.44 -1.27 17.55
CA ASN A 156 6.23 -1.29 18.77
C ASN A 156 7.23 -2.48 18.75
N GLN A 157 8.03 -2.61 19.82
CA GLN A 157 9.03 -3.68 19.96
C GLN A 157 8.44 -5.11 19.96
N ASN A 158 7.14 -5.26 20.25
CA ASN A 158 6.45 -6.55 20.19
C ASN A 158 5.85 -6.83 18.81
N GLY A 159 6.07 -5.95 17.84
CA GLY A 159 5.45 -6.00 16.52
C GLY A 159 3.95 -5.71 16.53
N ASP A 160 3.42 -5.10 17.58
CA ASP A 160 2.03 -4.64 17.60
C ASP A 160 1.91 -3.29 16.89
N PRO A 161 0.84 -3.07 16.10
CA PRO A 161 0.64 -1.80 15.40
C PRO A 161 0.46 -0.66 16.40
N MET A 162 1.19 0.42 16.19
CA MET A 162 1.02 1.66 16.95
C MET A 162 -0.09 2.51 16.32
N ASN A 163 -0.70 3.39 17.11
CA ASN A 163 -1.61 4.39 16.57
C ASN A 163 -0.82 5.33 15.63
N THR A 164 -1.26 5.45 14.38
CA THR A 164 -0.46 6.10 13.34
C THR A 164 -0.25 7.60 13.56
N ALA A 165 -1.12 8.25 14.34
CA ALA A 165 -0.95 9.66 14.71
C ALA A 165 0.11 9.87 15.81
N GLN A 166 0.55 8.82 16.49
CA GLN A 166 1.55 8.88 17.56
C GLN A 166 2.96 8.50 17.08
N VAL A 167 3.06 7.80 15.96
CA VAL A 167 4.32 7.35 15.37
C VAL A 167 5.06 8.54 14.75
N GLN A 168 6.32 8.71 15.12
CA GLN A 168 7.18 9.74 14.55
C GLN A 168 7.91 9.22 13.30
N PRO A 169 8.07 10.05 12.26
CA PRO A 169 8.84 9.67 11.08
C PRO A 169 10.32 9.46 11.44
N ASP A 170 10.96 8.54 10.72
CA ASP A 170 12.38 8.19 10.86
C ASP A 170 12.82 7.72 12.27
N GLN A 171 11.88 7.27 13.09
CA GLN A 171 12.18 6.52 14.32
C GLN A 171 12.11 5.02 14.04
N LEU A 172 12.75 4.21 14.92
CA LEU A 172 12.84 2.75 14.74
C LEU A 172 11.47 2.10 14.55
N GLU A 173 10.44 2.57 15.26
CA GLU A 173 9.06 2.09 15.13
C GLU A 173 8.47 2.29 13.72
N SER A 174 8.96 3.27 12.96
CA SER A 174 8.45 3.65 11.64
C SER A 174 9.29 3.11 10.48
N GLN A 175 10.51 2.63 10.76
CA GLN A 175 11.45 2.24 9.73
C GLN A 175 11.20 0.81 9.26
N PHE A 176 11.30 0.64 7.94
CA PHE A 176 11.19 -0.64 7.26
C PHE A 176 12.35 -0.84 6.28
N SER A 177 12.66 -2.10 6.02
CA SER A 177 13.34 -2.55 4.82
C SER A 177 12.41 -3.47 4.00
N MET A 178 12.75 -3.71 2.74
CA MET A 178 12.01 -4.59 1.83
C MET A 178 12.95 -5.65 1.27
N ILE A 179 12.50 -6.91 1.26
CA ILE A 179 13.26 -8.08 0.81
C ILE A 179 12.44 -8.84 -0.23
#